data_AF-A0AAD9ZHS3-F1
#
_entry.id   AF-A0AAD9ZHS3-F1
#
_cell.length_a   1.000
_cell.length_b   1.000
_cell.length_c   1.000
_cell.angle_alpha   90.00
_cell.angle_beta   90.00
_cell.angle_gamma   90.00
#
_symmetry.space_group_name_H-M   'P 1'
#
loop_
_entity.id
_entity.type
_entity.pdbx_description
1 polymer ?
#
loop_
_entity_poly.entity_id
_entity_poly.type
_entity_poly.pdbx_seq_one_letter_code
_entity_poly.pdbx_strand_id
1 'polypeptide(L)'
;MSTETPSTKEILLQATASELGTKALETVKLSEVAEKAPEATSTLPDIPPCITQESTPQNLENDPAAIMVGFQFDVPRWKPGSVIKWTAWRMGYDSQEDADFAAVQLSIAAEAWNEAKVGVTFEYVSLAKEANFVICHGGPKSTVLASAYFPNQKDLNFVYVYSYAFNPGWKENLWKVLTHELGHVLGLRHEFAMDAGKMFEGSAVQVGERNPYSVMNYRREPPELQPSDVTATTDFYKLPVGTQISGTAIVDYVPR
;
A
#
# COMPACT_ATOMS: atom_id res chain seq x y z
N MET A 1 -26.38 12.64 -27.05
CA MET A 1 -25.41 13.04 -26.01
C MET A 1 -25.47 11.97 -24.95
N SER A 2 -24.50 11.05 -24.90
CA SER A 2 -24.42 10.06 -23.84
C SER A 2 -23.99 10.78 -22.57
N THR A 3 -24.88 10.88 -21.59
CA THR A 3 -24.50 11.26 -20.23
C THR A 3 -23.73 10.08 -19.66
N GLU A 4 -22.40 10.10 -19.76
CA GLU A 4 -21.57 9.12 -19.06
C GLU A 4 -21.90 9.21 -17.57
N THR A 5 -22.25 8.06 -16.98
CA THR A 5 -22.50 7.98 -15.54
C THR A 5 -21.19 8.31 -14.81
N PRO A 6 -21.21 9.20 -13.81
CA PRO A 6 -20.00 9.54 -13.06
C PRO A 6 -19.35 8.31 -12.45
N SER A 7 -18.02 8.25 -12.51
CA SER A 7 -17.20 7.24 -11.87
C SER A 7 -17.32 7.29 -10.33
N THR A 8 -16.97 6.21 -9.64
CA THR A 8 -17.00 6.18 -8.16
C THR A 8 -16.05 7.21 -7.57
N LYS A 9 -14.88 7.42 -8.19
CA LYS A 9 -13.93 8.49 -7.88
C LYS A 9 -14.58 9.87 -7.98
N GLU A 10 -15.27 10.17 -9.08
CA GLU A 10 -15.93 11.47 -9.25
C GLU A 10 -17.02 11.70 -8.20
N ILE A 11 -17.83 10.69 -7.92
CA ILE A 11 -18.86 10.77 -6.87
C ILE A 11 -18.23 11.04 -5.51
N LEU A 12 -17.15 10.32 -5.16
CA LEU A 12 -16.46 10.50 -3.89
C LEU A 12 -15.84 11.90 -3.77
N LEU A 13 -15.14 12.37 -4.79
CA LEU A 13 -14.51 13.70 -4.78
C LEU A 13 -15.56 14.82 -4.72
N GLN A 14 -16.69 14.68 -5.42
CA GLN A 14 -17.80 15.63 -5.35
C GLN A 14 -18.45 15.64 -3.97
N ALA A 15 -18.70 14.47 -3.38
CA ALA A 15 -19.24 14.36 -2.03
C ALA A 15 -18.30 14.99 -0.99
N THR A 16 -17.00 14.69 -1.05
CA THR A 16 -15.98 15.30 -0.17
C THR A 16 -15.96 16.82 -0.31
N ALA A 17 -15.97 17.36 -1.53
CA ALA A 17 -16.00 18.80 -1.74
C ALA A 17 -17.30 19.46 -1.26
N SER A 18 -18.43 18.75 -1.37
CA SER A 18 -19.75 19.24 -0.91
C SER A 18 -19.82 19.30 0.63
N GLU A 19 -19.33 18.25 1.30
CA GLU A 19 -19.43 18.13 2.76
C GLU A 19 -18.33 18.90 3.50
N LEU A 20 -17.10 18.88 2.97
CA LEU A 20 -15.91 19.42 3.66
C LEU A 20 -15.32 20.66 2.98
N GLY A 21 -15.89 21.09 1.86
CA GLY A 21 -15.40 22.19 1.03
C GLY A 21 -14.27 21.77 0.09
N THR A 22 -14.01 22.59 -0.94
CA THR A 22 -13.01 22.29 -1.99
C THR A 22 -11.58 22.19 -1.46
N LYS A 23 -11.29 22.82 -0.32
CA LYS A 23 -9.98 22.72 0.35
C LYS A 23 -9.65 21.28 0.80
N ALA A 24 -10.66 20.45 1.04
CA ALA A 24 -10.47 19.04 1.39
C ALA A 24 -9.87 18.21 0.24
N LEU A 25 -9.91 18.72 -0.98
CA LEU A 25 -9.30 18.08 -2.16
C LEU A 25 -7.90 18.61 -2.47
N GLU A 26 -7.38 19.57 -1.70
CA GLU A 26 -6.03 20.09 -1.90
C GLU A 26 -4.99 19.02 -1.61
N THR A 27 -3.98 18.98 -2.46
CA THR A 27 -2.90 18.00 -2.41
C THR A 27 -1.59 18.65 -2.00
N VAL A 28 -0.72 17.85 -1.38
CA VAL A 28 0.67 18.28 -1.13
C VAL A 28 1.36 18.46 -2.46
N LYS A 29 2.10 19.55 -2.63
CA LYS A 29 2.90 19.81 -3.81
C LYS A 29 4.34 19.36 -3.59
N LEU A 30 4.69 18.18 -4.08
CA LEU A 30 6.02 17.58 -3.84
C LEU A 30 7.19 18.48 -4.26
N SER A 31 7.04 19.25 -5.34
CA SER A 31 8.07 20.17 -5.82
C SER A 31 8.45 21.27 -4.82
N GLU A 32 7.59 21.56 -3.84
CA GLU A 32 7.79 22.61 -2.84
C GLU A 32 8.35 22.07 -1.50
N VAL A 33 8.39 20.74 -1.31
CA VAL A 33 8.69 20.11 0.00
C VAL A 33 9.82 19.09 -0.04
N ALA A 34 10.44 18.85 -1.20
CA ALA A 34 11.46 17.82 -1.37
C ALA A 34 12.80 18.22 -0.72
N GLU A 35 12.98 17.87 0.56
CA GLU A 35 14.28 17.70 1.20
C GLU A 35 14.47 16.24 1.65
N LYS A 36 15.74 15.80 1.71
CA LYS A 36 16.15 14.41 1.95
C LYS A 36 15.58 13.84 3.26
N ALA A 37 15.30 12.54 3.26
CA ALA A 37 14.88 11.82 4.47
C ALA A 37 15.89 12.06 5.62
N PRO A 38 15.39 12.33 6.84
CA PRO A 38 16.26 12.47 8.00
C PRO A 38 16.95 11.14 8.33
N GLU A 39 18.18 11.20 8.83
CA GLU A 39 18.86 10.03 9.39
C GLU A 39 18.14 9.58 10.67
N ALA A 40 17.76 8.30 10.73
CA ALA A 40 17.14 7.73 11.92
C ALA A 40 18.15 7.69 13.07
N THR A 41 17.82 8.30 14.21
CA THR A 41 18.72 8.38 15.37
C THR A 41 18.13 7.76 16.64
N SER A 42 16.88 7.30 16.60
CA SER A 42 16.16 6.83 17.76
C SER A 42 15.87 5.32 17.74
N THR A 43 15.80 4.73 18.93
CA THR A 43 15.49 3.30 19.13
C THR A 43 14.01 3.04 18.90
N LEU A 44 13.69 2.00 18.13
CA LEU A 44 12.31 1.67 17.78
C LEU A 44 11.55 1.05 18.96
N PRO A 45 10.30 1.50 19.21
CA PRO A 45 9.58 1.16 20.43
C PRO A 45 9.05 -0.28 20.49
N ASP A 46 8.62 -0.87 19.36
CA ASP A 46 8.00 -2.21 19.30
C ASP A 46 8.03 -2.79 17.87
N ILE A 47 7.70 -4.07 17.67
CA ILE A 47 7.38 -4.64 16.34
C ILE A 47 5.99 -4.14 15.96
N PRO A 48 5.84 -3.24 14.99
CA PRO A 48 4.55 -2.69 14.65
C PRO A 48 3.84 -3.59 13.63
N PRO A 49 2.53 -3.85 13.79
CA PRO A 49 1.75 -4.50 12.76
C PRO A 49 1.32 -3.50 11.67
N CYS A 50 1.36 -3.93 10.42
CA CYS A 50 0.45 -3.44 9.37
C CYS A 50 -0.89 -4.18 9.50
N ILE A 51 -1.95 -3.62 8.92
CA ILE A 51 -3.30 -4.24 8.92
C ILE A 51 -3.93 -4.29 7.54
N THR A 52 -3.16 -4.05 6.47
CA THR A 52 -3.62 -4.26 5.09
C THR A 52 -4.20 -5.66 4.90
N GLN A 53 -3.74 -6.61 5.73
CA GLN A 53 -4.28 -7.94 5.87
C GLN A 53 -4.61 -8.18 7.36
N GLU A 54 -5.88 -8.41 7.69
CA GLU A 54 -6.27 -8.92 9.00
C GLU A 54 -6.22 -10.45 8.97
N SER A 55 -5.75 -11.08 10.06
CA SER A 55 -5.75 -12.54 10.17
C SER A 55 -7.15 -13.09 9.97
N THR A 56 -7.25 -14.26 9.32
CA THR A 56 -8.55 -14.96 9.24
C THR A 56 -9.01 -15.30 10.67
N PRO A 57 -10.26 -14.98 11.07
CA PRO A 57 -10.75 -15.34 12.39
C PRO A 57 -10.57 -16.84 12.65
N GLN A 58 -10.07 -17.22 13.83
CA GLN A 58 -9.70 -18.61 14.16
C GLN A 58 -10.83 -19.63 13.90
N ASN A 59 -12.08 -19.22 14.12
CA ASN A 59 -13.25 -20.06 13.90
C ASN A 59 -13.59 -20.30 12.41
N LEU A 60 -12.87 -19.63 11.50
CA LEU A 60 -13.05 -19.69 10.05
C LEU A 60 -11.83 -20.26 9.31
N GLU A 61 -10.78 -20.70 10.01
CA GLU A 61 -9.52 -21.21 9.41
C GLU A 61 -9.72 -22.40 8.42
N ASN A 62 -10.84 -23.14 8.51
CA ASN A 62 -11.13 -24.31 7.68
C ASN A 62 -12.42 -24.16 6.83
N ASP A 63 -13.00 -22.97 6.74
CA ASP A 63 -14.21 -22.72 5.96
C ASP A 63 -13.87 -21.98 4.65
N PRO A 64 -14.21 -22.52 3.45
CA PRO A 64 -14.08 -21.78 2.20
C PRO A 64 -14.85 -20.45 2.17
N ALA A 65 -15.76 -20.22 3.12
CA ALA A 65 -16.53 -18.99 3.29
C ALA A 65 -15.93 -17.97 4.28
N ALA A 66 -14.66 -18.11 4.71
CA ALA A 66 -13.95 -17.15 5.58
C ALA A 66 -13.62 -15.79 4.92
N ILE A 67 -14.47 -15.35 4.00
CA ILE A 67 -14.31 -14.25 3.07
C ILE A 67 -14.77 -12.94 3.67
N MET A 68 -13.85 -12.24 4.35
CA MET A 68 -14.04 -10.87 4.80
C MET A 68 -12.95 -9.97 4.18
N VAL A 69 -13.32 -9.38 3.04
CA VAL A 69 -12.84 -8.16 2.38
C VAL A 69 -11.39 -8.12 1.86
N GLY A 70 -11.19 -8.78 0.70
CA GLY A 70 -10.13 -8.52 -0.31
C GLY A 70 -9.03 -9.60 -0.45
N PHE A 71 -8.82 -10.30 -1.57
CA PHE A 71 -9.76 -10.92 -2.52
C PHE A 71 -9.30 -12.39 -2.68
N GLN A 72 -10.24 -13.34 -2.67
CA GLN A 72 -10.02 -14.76 -2.30
C GLN A 72 -10.10 -15.79 -3.44
N PHE A 73 -10.22 -15.34 -4.69
CA PHE A 73 -10.34 -16.25 -5.84
C PHE A 73 -9.31 -16.00 -6.93
N ASP A 74 -8.45 -14.99 -6.77
CA ASP A 74 -7.37 -14.67 -7.68
C ASP A 74 -6.11 -14.21 -6.93
N VAL A 75 -5.00 -14.19 -7.65
CA VAL A 75 -3.75 -13.55 -7.24
C VAL A 75 -3.74 -12.18 -7.93
N PRO A 76 -4.15 -11.10 -7.23
CA PRO A 76 -4.34 -9.79 -7.83
C PRO A 76 -2.99 -9.17 -8.21
N ARG A 77 -2.87 -8.71 -9.45
CA ARG A 77 -1.68 -8.04 -9.96
C ARG A 77 -2.08 -6.83 -10.78
N TRP A 78 -1.31 -5.75 -10.74
CA TRP A 78 -1.45 -4.73 -11.79
C TRP A 78 -0.92 -5.25 -13.12
N LYS A 79 -1.60 -4.92 -14.22
CA LYS A 79 -1.15 -5.28 -15.55
C LYS A 79 0.30 -4.81 -15.74
N PRO A 80 1.25 -5.69 -16.15
CA PRO A 80 2.62 -5.30 -16.39
C PRO A 80 2.73 -4.12 -17.37
N GLY A 81 3.65 -3.20 -17.10
CA GLY A 81 3.83 -1.93 -17.81
C GLY A 81 2.88 -0.80 -17.39
N SER A 82 2.00 -1.03 -16.41
CA SER A 82 1.13 0.02 -15.88
C SER A 82 1.89 1.06 -15.08
N VAL A 83 1.37 2.29 -15.09
CA VAL A 83 1.78 3.37 -14.20
C VAL A 83 0.69 3.56 -13.14
N ILE A 84 1.06 3.42 -11.88
CA ILE A 84 0.18 3.60 -10.72
C ILE A 84 0.37 5.02 -10.22
N LYS A 85 -0.62 5.86 -10.50
CA LYS A 85 -0.61 7.28 -10.16
C LYS A 85 -1.03 7.49 -8.72
N TRP A 86 -0.35 8.37 -8.01
CA TRP A 86 -0.66 8.66 -6.62
C TRP A 86 -0.61 10.15 -6.32
N THR A 87 -1.32 10.56 -5.28
CA THR A 87 -1.20 11.91 -4.72
C THR A 87 -1.34 11.86 -3.20
N ALA A 88 -1.15 13.00 -2.53
CA ALA A 88 -1.23 13.11 -1.08
C ALA A 88 -2.20 14.21 -0.70
N TRP A 89 -3.20 13.92 0.13
CA TRP A 89 -4.10 14.96 0.66
C TRP A 89 -3.41 15.78 1.74
N ARG A 90 -3.67 17.09 1.78
CA ARG A 90 -3.15 17.99 2.82
C ARG A 90 -3.92 17.87 4.13
N MET A 91 -5.25 17.77 4.03
CA MET A 91 -6.14 17.78 5.19
C MET A 91 -6.18 16.42 5.91
N GLY A 92 -6.46 16.47 7.22
CA GLY A 92 -6.68 15.29 8.07
C GLY A 92 -5.49 14.90 8.95
N TYR A 93 -4.31 15.43 8.66
CA TYR A 93 -3.12 15.30 9.51
C TYR A 93 -3.19 16.25 10.71
N ASP A 94 -2.46 15.91 11.77
CA ASP A 94 -2.35 16.76 12.97
C ASP A 94 -1.62 18.09 12.67
N SER A 95 -0.75 18.09 11.65
CA SER A 95 -0.03 19.25 11.16
C SER A 95 0.17 19.21 9.64
N GLN A 96 0.41 20.36 9.00
CA GLN A 96 0.73 20.39 7.56
C GLN A 96 2.13 19.80 7.31
N GLU A 97 3.03 19.98 8.26
CA GLU A 97 4.38 19.40 8.24
C GLU A 97 4.31 17.86 8.19
N ASP A 98 3.37 17.23 8.89
CA ASP A 98 3.18 15.77 8.83
C ASP A 98 2.60 15.31 7.48
N ALA A 99 1.68 16.08 6.89
CA ALA A 99 1.15 15.82 5.56
C ALA A 99 2.25 15.89 4.50
N ASP A 100 3.04 16.97 4.53
CA ASP A 100 4.15 17.20 3.62
C ASP A 100 5.22 16.12 3.79
N PHE A 101 5.54 15.78 5.04
CA PHE A 101 6.48 14.71 5.37
C PHE A 101 6.00 13.35 4.85
N ALA A 102 4.74 12.96 5.09
CA ALA A 102 4.20 11.69 4.60
C ALA A 102 4.26 11.59 3.07
N ALA A 103 3.99 12.70 2.35
CA ALA A 103 4.10 12.74 0.90
C ALA A 103 5.55 12.54 0.43
N VAL A 104 6.53 13.19 1.06
CA VAL A 104 7.96 12.99 0.76
C VAL A 104 8.37 11.54 1.04
N GLN A 105 7.98 10.98 2.17
CA GLN A 105 8.31 9.59 2.53
C GLN A 105 7.71 8.58 1.54
N LEU A 106 6.49 8.82 1.05
CA LEU A 106 5.89 7.99 0.00
C LEU A 106 6.64 8.12 -1.33
N SER A 107 7.11 9.32 -1.70
CA SER A 107 7.90 9.49 -2.92
C SER A 107 9.20 8.70 -2.90
N ILE A 108 9.87 8.61 -1.75
CA ILE A 108 11.09 7.82 -1.56
C ILE A 108 10.77 6.32 -1.68
N ALA A 109 9.69 5.86 -1.05
CA ALA A 109 9.24 4.47 -1.17
C ALA A 109 8.87 4.09 -2.62
N ALA A 110 8.19 5.00 -3.32
CA ALA A 110 7.83 4.84 -4.72
C ALA A 110 9.07 4.79 -5.63
N GLU A 111 10.06 5.65 -5.38
CA GLU A 111 11.33 5.66 -6.10
C GLU A 111 12.11 4.36 -5.90
N ALA A 112 12.16 3.82 -4.68
CA ALA A 112 12.82 2.54 -4.39
C ALA A 112 12.22 1.38 -5.24
N TRP A 113 10.89 1.31 -5.35
CA TRP A 113 10.24 0.31 -6.22
C TRP A 113 10.43 0.60 -7.72
N ASN A 114 10.44 1.87 -8.13
CA ASN A 114 10.70 2.26 -9.51
C ASN A 114 12.12 1.87 -9.95
N GLU A 115 13.12 2.09 -9.10
CA GLU A 115 14.52 1.70 -9.32
C GLU A 115 14.70 0.19 -9.40
N ALA A 116 13.90 -0.56 -8.63
CA ALA A 116 13.87 -2.03 -8.64
C ALA A 116 13.30 -2.62 -9.95
N LYS A 117 12.57 -1.84 -10.76
CA LYS A 117 12.09 -2.21 -12.10
C LYS A 117 11.30 -3.53 -12.15
N VAL A 118 10.40 -3.71 -11.18
CA VAL A 118 9.66 -4.98 -10.99
C VAL A 118 8.54 -5.23 -11.99
N GLY A 119 8.28 -4.30 -12.92
CA GLY A 119 7.31 -4.47 -14.01
C GLY A 119 6.17 -3.45 -14.03
N VAL A 120 6.06 -2.58 -13.03
CA VAL A 120 5.18 -1.41 -12.99
C VAL A 120 5.93 -0.24 -12.36
N THR A 121 5.39 0.97 -12.49
CA THR A 121 5.98 2.18 -11.90
C THR A 121 4.96 3.02 -11.16
N PHE A 122 5.41 3.75 -10.14
CA PHE A 122 4.64 4.75 -9.41
C PHE A 122 4.94 6.15 -9.93
N GLU A 123 3.90 6.96 -10.13
CA GLU A 123 4.02 8.35 -10.59
C GLU A 123 3.21 9.29 -9.69
N TYR A 124 3.82 10.37 -9.22
CA TYR A 124 3.09 11.40 -8.50
C TYR A 124 2.29 12.27 -9.47
N VAL A 125 1.03 12.55 -9.13
CA VAL A 125 0.18 13.54 -9.80
C VAL A 125 -0.33 14.57 -8.81
N SER A 126 -0.58 15.78 -9.30
CA SER A 126 -1.00 16.91 -8.46
C SER A 126 -2.48 16.90 -8.09
N LEU A 127 -3.32 16.10 -8.76
CA LEU A 127 -4.77 16.11 -8.53
C LEU A 127 -5.29 14.71 -8.20
N ALA A 128 -6.10 14.60 -7.14
CA ALA A 128 -6.70 13.33 -6.72
C ALA A 128 -7.58 12.68 -7.81
N LYS A 129 -8.18 13.47 -8.69
CA LYS A 129 -8.95 12.96 -9.84
C LYS A 129 -8.09 12.18 -10.85
N GLU A 130 -6.78 12.44 -10.89
CA GLU A 130 -5.82 11.79 -11.80
C GLU A 130 -5.09 10.62 -11.13
N ALA A 131 -5.23 10.47 -9.81
CA ALA A 131 -4.57 9.44 -9.04
C ALA A 131 -5.38 8.14 -9.03
N ASN A 132 -4.69 7.00 -8.96
CA ASN A 132 -5.28 5.70 -8.67
C ASN A 132 -5.38 5.47 -7.15
N PHE A 133 -4.52 6.13 -6.37
CA PHE A 133 -4.65 6.15 -4.91
C PHE A 133 -4.18 7.46 -4.28
N VAL A 134 -4.65 7.69 -3.05
CA VAL A 134 -4.27 8.84 -2.24
C VAL A 134 -3.63 8.36 -0.94
N ILE A 135 -2.50 8.95 -0.54
CA ILE A 135 -2.02 8.86 0.84
C ILE A 135 -2.72 9.91 1.70
N CYS A 136 -3.26 9.48 2.84
CA CYS A 136 -3.93 10.36 3.79
C CYS A 136 -3.78 9.87 5.24
N HIS A 137 -4.09 10.75 6.18
CA HIS A 137 -4.03 10.42 7.60
C HIS A 137 -5.27 9.61 8.03
N GLY A 138 -5.04 8.44 8.62
CA GLY A 138 -6.10 7.55 9.09
C GLY A 138 -6.58 7.82 10.53
N GLY A 139 -5.98 8.81 11.21
CA GLY A 139 -6.24 9.07 12.63
C GLY A 139 -5.54 8.09 13.58
N PRO A 140 -5.92 8.07 14.86
CA PRO A 140 -5.34 7.15 15.84
C PRO A 140 -5.83 5.71 15.62
N LYS A 141 -4.90 4.76 15.53
CA LYS A 141 -5.20 3.32 15.42
C LYS A 141 -4.19 2.46 16.18
N SER A 142 -4.28 2.44 17.51
CA SER A 142 -3.40 1.66 18.40
C SER A 142 -1.92 1.82 18.00
N THR A 143 -1.18 0.74 17.77
CA THR A 143 0.22 0.71 17.32
C THR A 143 0.37 0.48 15.80
N VAL A 144 -0.73 0.52 15.04
CA VAL A 144 -0.69 0.35 13.59
C VAL A 144 -0.03 1.58 12.97
N LEU A 145 0.92 1.37 12.08
CA LEU A 145 1.64 2.46 11.41
C LEU A 145 0.94 2.91 10.13
N ALA A 146 0.60 1.96 9.28
CA ALA A 146 0.00 2.23 7.99
C ALA A 146 -0.88 1.07 7.54
N SER A 147 -1.63 1.31 6.46
CA SER A 147 -2.32 0.28 5.70
C SER A 147 -2.50 0.72 4.26
N ALA A 148 -2.62 -0.25 3.38
CA ALA A 148 -2.74 -0.10 1.94
C ALA A 148 -3.88 -0.98 1.41
N TYR A 149 -3.74 -1.40 0.17
CA TYR A 149 -4.75 -2.14 -0.58
C TYR A 149 -4.06 -3.00 -1.62
N PHE A 150 -4.72 -4.08 -2.04
CA PHE A 150 -4.29 -4.91 -3.16
C PHE A 150 -4.78 -4.37 -4.50
N PRO A 151 -4.13 -4.73 -5.63
CA PRO A 151 -4.66 -4.46 -6.97
C PRO A 151 -6.13 -4.85 -7.08
N ASN A 152 -6.97 -3.95 -7.59
CA ASN A 152 -8.42 -4.13 -7.64
C ASN A 152 -9.08 -3.27 -8.73
N GLN A 153 -10.42 -3.32 -8.83
CA GLN A 153 -11.19 -2.60 -9.86
C GLN A 153 -11.59 -1.16 -9.47
N LYS A 154 -11.32 -0.71 -8.25
CA LYS A 154 -11.66 0.64 -7.80
C LYS A 154 -10.84 1.65 -8.59
N ASP A 155 -11.51 2.71 -8.99
CA ASP A 155 -10.89 3.85 -9.67
C ASP A 155 -10.10 4.74 -8.69
N LEU A 156 -10.44 4.75 -7.39
CA LEU A 156 -9.65 5.40 -6.35
C LEU A 156 -9.49 4.52 -5.10
N ASN A 157 -8.24 4.39 -4.64
CA ASN A 157 -7.86 3.67 -3.43
C ASN A 157 -7.17 4.59 -2.41
N PHE A 158 -6.89 4.06 -1.22
CA PHE A 158 -6.26 4.81 -0.13
C PHE A 158 -5.11 4.04 0.47
N VAL A 159 -4.02 4.75 0.76
CA VAL A 159 -2.97 4.33 1.68
C VAL A 159 -3.11 5.21 2.91
N TYR A 160 -3.34 4.60 4.07
CA TYR A 160 -3.49 5.32 5.32
C TYR A 160 -2.18 5.31 6.08
N VAL A 161 -1.76 6.46 6.58
CA VAL A 161 -0.75 6.58 7.63
C VAL A 161 -1.45 6.98 8.91
N TYR A 162 -1.24 6.23 9.99
CA TYR A 162 -1.89 6.45 11.28
C TYR A 162 -1.00 7.24 12.23
N SER A 163 -1.60 7.84 13.26
CA SER A 163 -0.90 8.75 14.19
C SER A 163 0.35 8.13 14.82
N TYR A 164 0.36 6.82 15.07
CA TYR A 164 1.50 6.14 15.68
C TYR A 164 2.77 6.18 14.81
N ALA A 165 2.63 6.30 13.48
CA ALA A 165 3.75 6.37 12.56
C ALA A 165 4.53 7.70 12.65
N PHE A 166 3.96 8.73 13.26
CA PHE A 166 4.62 10.03 13.47
C PHE A 166 5.36 10.11 14.81
N ASN A 167 5.32 9.05 15.64
CA ASN A 167 6.12 8.99 16.85
C ASN A 167 7.63 8.93 16.54
N PRO A 168 8.48 9.44 17.44
CA PRO A 168 9.93 9.28 17.33
C PRO A 168 10.32 7.81 17.07
N GLY A 169 11.25 7.58 16.15
CA GLY A 169 11.67 6.25 15.70
C GLY A 169 10.94 5.79 14.45
N TRP A 170 9.61 5.81 14.46
CA TRP A 170 8.83 5.44 13.28
C TRP A 170 8.79 6.55 12.24
N LYS A 171 8.72 7.82 12.67
CA LYS A 171 8.68 8.96 11.75
C LYS A 171 9.90 8.99 10.83
N GLU A 172 11.10 8.78 11.37
CA GLU A 172 12.35 8.73 10.58
C GLU A 172 12.42 7.53 9.62
N ASN A 173 11.67 6.46 9.91
CA ASN A 173 11.60 5.24 9.11
C ASN A 173 10.28 5.12 8.33
N LEU A 174 9.51 6.20 8.19
CA LEU A 174 8.19 6.12 7.56
C LEU A 174 8.29 5.68 6.09
N TRP A 175 9.31 6.11 5.34
CA TRP A 175 9.53 5.64 3.98
C TRP A 175 9.73 4.12 3.90
N LYS A 176 10.35 3.50 4.92
CA LYS A 176 10.53 2.05 4.99
C LYS A 176 9.18 1.36 5.16
N VAL A 177 8.37 1.84 6.10
CA VAL A 177 6.99 1.37 6.31
C VAL A 177 6.17 1.51 5.04
N LEU A 178 6.26 2.64 4.36
CA LEU A 178 5.55 2.86 3.09
C LEU A 178 6.11 1.99 1.95
N THR A 179 7.39 1.60 1.98
CA THR A 179 7.95 0.63 1.03
C THR A 179 7.29 -0.74 1.19
N HIS A 180 7.03 -1.17 2.42
CA HIS A 180 6.23 -2.36 2.74
C HIS A 180 4.78 -2.21 2.24
N GLU A 181 4.11 -1.10 2.55
CA GLU A 181 2.74 -0.84 2.09
C GLU A 181 2.61 -0.84 0.57
N LEU A 182 3.59 -0.26 -0.14
CA LEU A 182 3.64 -0.31 -1.60
C LEU A 182 3.86 -1.74 -2.13
N GLY A 183 4.49 -2.62 -1.36
CA GLY A 183 4.51 -4.05 -1.65
C GLY A 183 3.11 -4.65 -1.74
N HIS A 184 2.21 -4.31 -0.82
CA HIS A 184 0.79 -4.71 -0.93
C HIS A 184 0.10 -4.09 -2.15
N VAL A 185 0.40 -2.82 -2.47
CA VAL A 185 -0.10 -2.17 -3.69
C VAL A 185 0.35 -2.92 -4.94
N LEU A 186 1.52 -3.57 -4.92
CA LEU A 186 2.01 -4.42 -6.00
C LEU A 186 1.41 -5.84 -6.02
N GLY A 187 0.62 -6.21 -5.01
CA GLY A 187 0.02 -7.54 -4.88
C GLY A 187 0.78 -8.50 -3.94
N LEU A 188 1.83 -8.03 -3.25
CA LEU A 188 2.62 -8.87 -2.34
C LEU A 188 1.90 -9.06 -1.01
N ARG A 189 1.97 -10.27 -0.46
CA ARG A 189 1.46 -10.61 0.87
C ARG A 189 2.60 -10.79 1.86
N HIS A 190 2.28 -10.85 3.15
CA HIS A 190 3.29 -11.11 4.18
C HIS A 190 3.98 -12.47 4.02
N GLU A 191 5.27 -12.54 4.39
CA GLU A 191 6.06 -13.78 4.38
C GLU A 191 5.49 -14.88 5.29
N PHE A 192 4.77 -14.49 6.35
CA PHE A 192 4.12 -15.40 7.30
C PHE A 192 2.66 -15.68 6.96
N ALA A 193 2.15 -15.20 5.81
CA ALA A 193 0.72 -15.30 5.48
C ALA A 193 0.21 -16.76 5.43
N MET A 194 1.10 -17.73 5.14
CA MET A 194 0.80 -19.16 5.13
C MET A 194 1.07 -19.87 6.47
N ASP A 195 1.63 -19.19 7.47
CA ASP A 195 1.93 -19.81 8.77
C ASP A 195 0.61 -20.06 9.51
N ALA A 196 0.23 -21.32 9.69
CA ALA A 196 -1.05 -21.80 10.25
C ALA A 196 -1.26 -21.49 11.76
N GLY A 197 -0.70 -20.39 12.26
CA GLY A 197 -0.88 -19.87 13.60
C GLY A 197 -1.71 -18.59 13.62
N LYS A 198 -1.52 -17.76 14.66
CA LYS A 198 -2.27 -16.50 14.85
C LYS A 198 -2.09 -15.46 13.73
N MET A 199 -1.08 -15.66 12.89
CA MET A 199 -0.73 -14.77 11.77
C MET A 199 -1.16 -15.35 10.42
N PHE A 200 -2.06 -16.35 10.41
CA PHE A 200 -2.58 -16.91 9.18
C PHE A 200 -3.49 -15.90 8.46
N GLU A 201 -3.10 -15.53 7.25
CA GLU A 201 -3.80 -14.53 6.44
C GLU A 201 -4.58 -15.16 5.27
N GLY A 202 -4.73 -16.48 5.28
CA GLY A 202 -5.50 -17.24 4.30
C GLY A 202 -4.65 -17.87 3.19
N SER A 203 -5.27 -18.07 2.03
CA SER A 203 -4.71 -18.74 0.84
C SER A 203 -3.62 -17.92 0.13
N ALA A 204 -2.59 -17.50 0.86
CA ALA A 204 -1.39 -16.91 0.27
C ALA A 204 -0.57 -18.00 -0.44
N VAL A 205 0.25 -17.58 -1.39
CA VAL A 205 1.20 -18.48 -2.04
C VAL A 205 2.55 -17.80 -2.10
N GLN A 206 3.56 -18.54 -1.70
CA GLN A 206 4.93 -18.07 -1.75
C GLN A 206 5.47 -18.19 -3.17
N VAL A 207 5.91 -17.06 -3.71
CA VAL A 207 6.69 -16.99 -4.95
C VAL A 207 8.15 -16.79 -4.55
N GLY A 208 9.03 -17.69 -4.96
CA GLY A 208 10.43 -17.66 -4.57
C GLY A 208 10.71 -18.26 -3.18
N GLU A 209 11.92 -18.01 -2.67
CA GLU A 209 12.37 -18.52 -1.38
C GLU A 209 11.92 -17.60 -0.23
N ARG A 210 11.62 -18.19 0.93
CA ARG A 210 11.20 -17.46 2.13
C ARG A 210 12.38 -16.64 2.63
N ASN A 211 12.17 -15.36 2.87
CA ASN A 211 13.21 -14.50 3.43
C ASN A 211 12.73 -13.85 4.74
N PRO A 212 13.29 -14.24 5.91
CA PRO A 212 12.94 -13.59 7.17
C PRO A 212 13.30 -12.10 7.19
N TYR A 213 14.16 -11.64 6.27
CA TYR A 213 14.51 -10.24 6.12
C TYR A 213 13.72 -9.47 5.06
N SER A 214 12.77 -10.11 4.37
CA SER A 214 11.91 -9.48 3.37
C SER A 214 11.28 -8.19 3.88
N VAL A 215 11.11 -7.22 2.98
CA VAL A 215 10.29 -6.03 3.24
C VAL A 215 8.87 -6.39 3.67
N MET A 216 8.35 -7.55 3.26
CA MET A 216 7.00 -8.05 3.60
C MET A 216 6.94 -8.85 4.90
N ASN A 217 7.96 -8.77 5.75
CA ASN A 217 7.96 -9.44 7.06
C ASN A 217 7.85 -8.45 8.23
N TYR A 218 7.29 -8.91 9.35
CA TYR A 218 7.27 -8.14 10.60
C TYR A 218 8.51 -8.42 11.42
N ARG A 219 9.22 -7.35 11.78
CA ARG A 219 10.46 -7.41 12.55
C ARG A 219 10.58 -6.20 13.48
N ARG A 220 11.56 -6.24 14.38
CA ARG A 220 11.88 -5.11 15.25
C ARG A 220 12.56 -4.00 14.47
N GLU A 221 13.38 -4.38 13.51
CA GLU A 221 14.03 -3.48 12.58
C GLU A 221 13.01 -2.98 11.54
N PRO A 222 13.16 -1.74 11.05
CA PRO A 222 12.32 -1.25 9.97
C PRO A 222 12.39 -2.19 8.76
N PRO A 223 11.29 -2.31 7.99
CA PRO A 223 11.29 -3.12 6.79
C PRO A 223 12.29 -2.54 5.77
N GLU A 224 13.02 -3.41 5.07
CA GLU A 224 13.97 -2.98 4.05
C GLU A 224 13.81 -3.83 2.82
N LEU A 225 13.73 -3.18 1.65
CA LEU A 225 13.66 -3.85 0.37
C LEU A 225 14.90 -4.72 0.15
N GLN A 226 14.71 -6.04 0.07
CA GLN A 226 15.79 -7.00 -0.14
C GLN A 226 15.91 -7.38 -1.62
N PRO A 227 17.09 -7.85 -2.07
CA PRO A 227 17.24 -8.42 -3.41
C PRO A 227 16.29 -9.58 -3.72
N SER A 228 15.90 -10.36 -2.70
CA SER A 228 14.90 -11.42 -2.83
C SER A 228 13.52 -10.87 -3.19
N ASP A 229 13.12 -9.74 -2.58
CA ASP A 229 11.81 -9.12 -2.81
C ASP A 229 11.73 -8.63 -4.25
N VAL A 230 12.80 -7.98 -4.72
CA VAL A 230 12.91 -7.52 -6.11
C VAL A 230 12.84 -8.68 -7.09
N THR A 231 13.60 -9.75 -6.84
CA THR A 231 13.65 -10.92 -7.72
C THR A 231 12.29 -11.62 -7.78
N ALA A 232 11.71 -11.94 -6.61
CA ALA A 232 10.42 -12.62 -6.52
C ALA A 232 9.28 -11.80 -7.14
N THR A 233 9.26 -10.49 -6.89
CA THR A 233 8.25 -9.58 -7.48
C THR A 233 8.41 -9.48 -8.99
N THR A 234 9.65 -9.33 -9.47
CA THR A 234 9.93 -9.29 -10.90
C THR A 234 9.49 -10.58 -11.59
N ASP A 235 9.77 -11.72 -10.99
CA ASP A 235 9.37 -13.01 -11.55
C ASP A 235 7.84 -13.20 -11.50
N PHE A 236 7.18 -12.77 -10.42
CA PHE A 236 5.72 -12.71 -10.34
C PHE A 236 5.12 -11.86 -11.47
N TYR A 237 5.68 -10.70 -11.79
CA TYR A 237 5.22 -9.84 -12.88
C TYR A 237 5.54 -10.36 -14.29
N LYS A 238 6.49 -11.30 -14.43
CA LYS A 238 6.75 -12.00 -15.71
C LYS A 238 5.80 -13.16 -15.98
N LEU A 239 5.12 -13.68 -14.95
CA LEU A 239 4.20 -14.81 -15.14
C LEU A 239 3.03 -14.41 -16.07
N PRO A 240 2.62 -15.27 -17.02
CA PRO A 240 1.44 -15.00 -17.82
C PRO A 240 0.19 -14.82 -16.96
N VAL A 241 -0.70 -13.91 -17.36
CA VAL A 241 -2.04 -13.81 -16.76
C VAL A 241 -2.76 -15.16 -16.86
N GLY A 242 -3.50 -15.55 -15.82
CA GLY A 242 -4.14 -16.86 -15.71
C GLY A 242 -3.23 -18.00 -15.26
N THR A 243 -1.92 -17.75 -15.06
CA THR A 243 -1.03 -18.73 -14.42
C THR A 243 -1.60 -19.11 -13.06
N GLN A 244 -1.69 -20.42 -12.81
CA GLN A 244 -2.18 -20.95 -11.54
C GLN A 244 -1.03 -21.02 -10.55
N ILE A 245 -1.15 -20.30 -9.45
CA ILE A 245 -0.23 -20.32 -8.33
C ILE A 245 -0.98 -21.00 -7.17
N SER A 246 -0.56 -22.22 -6.80
CA SER A 246 -1.27 -23.12 -5.87
C SER A 246 -2.78 -23.25 -6.09
N GLY A 247 -3.20 -23.28 -7.36
CA GLY A 247 -4.63 -23.45 -7.73
C GLY A 247 -5.43 -22.15 -7.82
N THR A 248 -4.79 -21.00 -7.61
CA THR A 248 -5.39 -19.67 -7.77
C THR A 248 -4.78 -18.94 -8.96
N ALA A 249 -5.62 -18.38 -9.85
CA ALA A 249 -5.17 -17.74 -11.08
C ALA A 249 -4.65 -16.32 -10.83
N ILE A 250 -3.58 -15.92 -11.52
CA ILE A 250 -3.19 -14.51 -11.61
C ILE A 250 -4.24 -13.74 -12.41
N VAL A 251 -4.72 -12.63 -11.85
CA VAL A 251 -5.64 -11.70 -12.51
C VAL A 251 -5.00 -10.32 -12.59
N ASP A 252 -4.94 -9.79 -13.81
CA ASP A 252 -4.44 -8.45 -14.07
C ASP A 252 -5.56 -7.40 -13.91
N TYR A 253 -5.33 -6.44 -13.04
CA TYR A 253 -6.11 -5.21 -12.92
C TYR A 253 -5.41 -4.07 -13.68
N VAL A 254 -6.20 -3.12 -14.20
CA VAL A 254 -5.67 -1.94 -14.89
C VAL A 254 -5.97 -0.72 -14.02
N PRO A 255 -4.96 0.06 -13.60
CA PRO A 255 -5.21 1.30 -12.86
C PRO A 255 -6.07 2.26 -13.70
N ARG A 256 -7.14 2.80 -13.11
CA ARG A 256 -8.10 3.70 -13.78
C ARG A 256 -8.04 5.14 -13.27
#